data_AF-A0AB36GUQ3-F1
#
_entry.id   AF-A0AB36GUQ3-F1
#
_cell.length_a   1.000
_cell.length_b   1.000
_cell.length_c   1.000
_cell.angle_alpha   90.00
_cell.angle_beta   90.00
_cell.angle_gamma   90.00
#
_symmetry.space_group_name_H-M   'P 1'
#
loop_
_entity.id
_entity.type
_entity.pdbx_description
1 polymer ?
#
loop_
_entity_poly.entity_id
_entity_poly.type
_entity_poly.pdbx_seq_one_letter_code
_entity_poly.pdbx_strand_id
1 'polypeptide(L)'
;MELNNADMEYTGEGYMYSTREKQGYGWPHPKRPQEMSENSELGLYYSWAYASAGISYAMKTGDDTYIKQSGMTEGDQKLFKSIALLEETREGKYWEESGNFVYRLESDHPEKKGEEYSWPYQLQMFHGDFYVRNGEVHEIPENTDGWGKIVYSTGALKARYLDGAWQMEGFFEGIATNVVGKPFDK
;
A
#
# COMPACT_ATOMS: atom_id res chain seq x y z
N MET A 1 -12.01 2.69 -10.93
CA MET A 1 -12.22 3.39 -9.63
C MET A 1 -10.92 3.34 -8.81
N GLU A 2 -10.47 4.41 -8.14
CA GLU A 2 -9.24 4.38 -7.30
C GLU A 2 -9.55 3.99 -5.86
N LEU A 3 -8.79 3.05 -5.28
CA LEU A 3 -9.01 2.57 -3.91
C LEU A 3 -8.46 3.51 -2.83
N ASN A 4 -7.56 4.43 -3.16
CA ASN A 4 -6.96 5.33 -2.17
C ASN A 4 -7.91 6.44 -1.66
N ASN A 5 -9.20 6.36 -2.00
CA ASN A 5 -10.25 7.28 -1.59
C ASN A 5 -10.87 6.91 -0.23
N ALA A 6 -10.13 6.25 0.65
CA ALA A 6 -10.58 5.99 2.01
C ALA A 6 -10.77 7.32 2.76
N ASP A 7 -11.70 7.35 3.72
CA ASP A 7 -11.78 8.46 4.65
C ASP A 7 -10.47 8.55 5.44
N MET A 8 -9.90 9.76 5.51
CA MET A 8 -8.65 10.01 6.21
C MET A 8 -8.85 11.03 7.33
N GLU A 9 -8.18 10.83 8.46
CA GLU A 9 -8.22 11.73 9.61
C GLU A 9 -6.89 12.49 9.76
N TYR A 10 -6.97 13.81 9.87
CA TYR A 10 -5.82 14.69 10.08
C TYR A 10 -5.63 14.96 11.57
N THR A 11 -4.40 14.80 12.05
CA THR A 11 -4.06 15.04 13.47
C THR A 11 -3.93 16.51 13.84
N GLY A 12 -3.90 17.41 12.85
CA GLY A 12 -3.66 18.85 13.06
C GLY A 12 -2.20 19.20 13.34
N GLU A 13 -1.29 18.22 13.29
CA GLU A 13 0.15 18.48 13.24
C GLU A 13 0.53 19.10 11.89
N GLY A 14 1.59 19.90 11.84
CA GLY A 14 2.12 20.43 10.58
C GLY A 14 2.42 19.30 9.59
N TYR A 15 2.35 19.60 8.30
CA TYR A 15 2.56 18.61 7.23
C TYR A 15 3.81 18.94 6.42
N MET A 16 4.63 17.94 6.13
CA MET A 16 5.84 18.07 5.32
C MET A 16 6.08 16.82 4.47
N TYR A 17 6.38 17.02 3.19
CA TYR A 17 6.85 15.95 2.31
C TYR A 17 8.29 15.55 2.65
N SER A 18 8.67 14.32 2.27
CA SER A 18 10.05 13.88 2.38
C SER A 18 11.01 14.78 1.58
N THR A 19 12.19 15.00 2.13
CA THR A 19 13.30 15.77 1.54
C THR A 19 14.56 14.93 1.56
N ARG A 20 15.66 15.38 0.96
CA ARG A 20 16.94 14.65 1.00
C ARG A 20 17.53 14.59 2.42
N GLU A 21 17.09 15.47 3.32
CA GLU A 21 17.62 15.63 4.67
C GLU A 21 16.70 15.06 5.74
N LYS A 22 15.39 15.00 5.49
CA LYS A 22 14.37 14.60 6.47
C LYS A 22 13.22 13.83 5.84
N GLN A 23 12.80 12.78 6.53
CA GLN A 23 11.54 12.07 6.26
C GLN A 23 10.33 12.99 6.45
N GLY A 24 9.32 12.83 5.60
CA GLY A 24 8.05 13.55 5.73
C GLY A 24 7.22 13.12 6.95
N TYR A 25 6.33 13.99 7.40
CA TYR A 25 5.48 13.76 8.58
C TYR A 25 4.13 14.46 8.44
N GLY A 26 3.22 14.19 9.40
CA GLY A 26 1.87 14.75 9.41
C GLY A 26 0.93 14.09 8.39
N TRP A 27 1.27 12.87 7.94
CA TRP A 27 0.42 12.10 7.03
C TRP A 27 -0.94 11.82 7.68
N PRO A 28 -2.06 11.99 6.95
CA PRO A 28 -3.35 11.67 7.51
C PRO A 28 -3.48 10.15 7.69
N HIS A 29 -4.32 9.75 8.63
CA HIS A 29 -4.48 8.38 9.06
C HIS A 29 -5.71 7.75 8.41
N PRO A 30 -5.67 6.49 7.96
CA PRO A 30 -6.86 5.79 7.50
C PRO A 30 -7.91 5.73 8.61
N LYS A 31 -9.08 6.32 8.36
CA LYS A 31 -10.24 6.22 9.24
C LYS A 31 -11.02 4.98 8.83
N ARG A 32 -11.28 4.07 9.79
CA ARG A 32 -12.01 2.84 9.53
C ARG A 32 -13.49 3.15 9.23
N PRO A 33 -14.02 2.84 8.03
CA PRO A 33 -15.44 2.97 7.72
C PRO A 33 -16.28 1.92 8.47
N GLN A 34 -17.53 2.26 8.79
CA GLN A 34 -18.45 1.35 9.50
C GLN A 34 -18.90 0.21 8.57
N GLU A 35 -19.05 0.52 7.29
CA GLU A 35 -19.50 -0.34 6.21
C GLU A 35 -18.56 -1.54 6.01
N MET A 36 -17.29 -1.46 6.43
CA MET A 36 -16.35 -2.58 6.35
C MET A 36 -16.82 -3.86 7.06
N SER A 37 -17.73 -3.73 8.04
CA SER A 37 -18.32 -4.87 8.74
C SER A 37 -19.59 -5.41 8.07
N GLU A 38 -19.90 -4.97 6.86
CA GLU A 38 -21.05 -5.44 6.09
C GLU A 38 -20.63 -6.44 5.03
N ASN A 39 -21.38 -7.54 4.90
CA ASN A 39 -21.28 -8.48 3.78
C ASN A 39 -21.98 -7.91 2.54
N SER A 40 -21.48 -6.78 2.05
CA SER A 40 -22.00 -6.06 0.89
C SER A 40 -20.86 -5.65 -0.02
N GLU A 41 -21.17 -5.35 -1.28
CA GLU A 41 -20.16 -4.84 -2.22
C GLU A 41 -19.57 -3.50 -1.76
N LEU A 42 -20.39 -2.65 -1.13
CA LEU A 42 -19.95 -1.40 -0.54
C LEU A 42 -18.98 -1.63 0.63
N GLY A 43 -19.31 -2.57 1.52
CA GLY A 43 -18.44 -2.95 2.62
C GLY A 43 -17.12 -3.55 2.16
N LEU A 44 -17.14 -4.35 1.10
CA LEU A 44 -15.95 -4.89 0.45
C LEU A 44 -15.09 -3.77 -0.16
N TYR A 45 -15.70 -2.85 -0.92
CA TYR A 45 -15.01 -1.70 -1.49
C TYR A 45 -14.30 -0.87 -0.41
N TYR A 46 -15.00 -0.51 0.67
CA TYR A 46 -14.40 0.24 1.78
C TYR A 46 -13.30 -0.53 2.50
N SER A 47 -13.40 -1.86 2.56
CA SER A 47 -12.35 -2.70 3.16
C SER A 47 -11.07 -2.68 2.33
N TRP A 48 -11.19 -2.81 1.01
CA TRP A 48 -10.06 -2.67 0.09
C TRP A 48 -9.48 -1.25 0.07
N ALA A 49 -10.32 -0.23 0.13
CA ALA A 49 -9.89 1.16 0.19
C ALA A 49 -9.08 1.45 1.47
N TYR A 50 -9.58 1.00 2.62
CA TYR A 50 -8.90 1.14 3.91
C TYR A 50 -7.56 0.38 3.94
N ALA A 51 -7.51 -0.85 3.40
CA ALA A 51 -6.27 -1.60 3.25
C ALA A 51 -5.24 -0.87 2.37
N SER A 52 -5.67 -0.35 1.21
CA SER A 52 -4.81 0.42 0.30
C SER A 52 -4.24 1.69 0.94
N ALA A 53 -5.08 2.43 1.66
CA ALA A 53 -4.65 3.59 2.42
C ALA A 53 -3.64 3.20 3.51
N GLY A 54 -3.86 2.07 4.19
CA GLY A 54 -2.93 1.50 5.16
C GLY A 54 -1.58 1.12 4.58
N ILE A 55 -1.54 0.54 3.37
CA ILE A 55 -0.30 0.25 2.63
C ILE A 55 0.49 1.54 2.37
N SER A 56 -0.18 2.56 1.83
CA SER A 56 0.46 3.84 1.52
C SER A 56 0.94 4.56 2.79
N TYR A 57 0.19 4.49 3.88
CA TYR A 57 0.60 5.03 5.17
C TYR A 57 1.85 4.32 5.72
N ALA A 58 1.86 2.99 5.66
CA ALA A 58 2.99 2.18 6.11
C ALA A 58 4.26 2.42 5.28
N MET A 59 4.15 2.65 3.98
CA MET A 59 5.30 3.02 3.13
C MET A 59 5.98 4.31 3.58
N LYS A 60 5.20 5.28 4.05
CA LYS A 60 5.69 6.60 4.45
C LYS A 60 6.22 6.65 5.88
N THR A 61 5.62 5.86 6.76
CA THR A 61 5.84 5.96 8.22
C THR A 61 6.47 4.71 8.82
N GLY A 62 6.48 3.60 8.10
CA GLY A 62 6.81 2.28 8.62
C GLY A 62 5.72 1.67 9.51
N ASP A 63 4.63 2.37 9.82
CA ASP A 63 3.57 1.88 10.71
C ASP A 63 2.54 1.01 9.95
N ASP A 64 2.50 -0.29 10.29
CA ASP A 64 1.64 -1.30 9.68
C ASP A 64 0.30 -1.51 10.42
N THR A 65 -0.05 -0.62 11.37
CA THR A 65 -1.27 -0.71 12.19
C THR A 65 -2.54 -0.85 11.35
N TYR A 66 -2.71 -0.02 10.33
CA TYR A 66 -3.90 -0.02 9.48
C TYR A 66 -4.00 -1.26 8.58
N ILE A 67 -2.86 -1.80 8.16
CA ILE A 67 -2.80 -3.06 7.41
C ILE A 67 -3.30 -4.20 8.29
N LYS A 68 -2.82 -4.30 9.54
CA LYS A 68 -3.24 -5.32 10.52
C LYS A 68 -4.73 -5.25 10.85
N GLN A 69 -5.33 -4.06 10.76
CA GLN A 69 -6.75 -3.84 11.01
C GLN A 69 -7.64 -4.04 9.77
N SER A 70 -7.06 -4.21 8.59
CA SER A 70 -7.81 -4.13 7.33
C SER A 70 -8.53 -5.42 6.93
N GLY A 71 -8.09 -6.58 7.42
CA GLY A 71 -8.55 -7.89 6.92
C GLY A 71 -7.63 -8.49 5.85
N MET A 72 -6.50 -7.84 5.54
CA MET A 72 -5.44 -8.41 4.72
C MET A 72 -4.88 -9.70 5.35
N THR A 73 -4.74 -10.76 4.55
CA THR A 73 -4.21 -12.04 5.02
C THR A 73 -2.77 -11.94 5.51
N GLU A 74 -2.35 -12.86 6.40
CA GLU A 74 -0.96 -12.92 6.85
C GLU A 74 0.04 -13.14 5.73
N GLY A 75 -0.37 -13.83 4.65
CA GLY A 75 0.47 -14.07 3.47
C GLY A 75 0.87 -12.75 2.81
N ASP A 76 -0.11 -11.91 2.50
CA ASP A 76 0.12 -10.60 1.90
C ASP A 76 0.84 -9.64 2.87
N GLN A 77 0.55 -9.71 4.18
CA GLN A 77 1.30 -8.93 5.16
C GLN A 77 2.78 -9.30 5.21
N LYS A 78 3.11 -10.60 5.11
CA LYS A 78 4.51 -11.08 5.05
C LYS A 78 5.16 -10.67 3.73
N LEU A 79 4.44 -10.77 2.62
CA LEU A 79 4.92 -10.31 1.32
C LEU A 79 5.22 -8.80 1.35
N PHE A 80 4.31 -7.98 1.86
CA PHE A 80 4.53 -6.54 2.00
C PHE A 80 5.79 -6.22 2.81
N LYS A 81 5.98 -6.90 3.95
CA LYS A 81 7.19 -6.74 4.79
C LYS A 81 8.48 -7.15 4.09
N SER A 82 8.41 -8.04 3.10
CA SER A 82 9.59 -8.44 2.31
C SER A 82 9.95 -7.43 1.22
N ILE A 83 8.97 -6.65 0.74
CA ILE A 83 9.17 -5.66 -0.32
C ILE A 83 9.32 -4.22 0.19
N ALA A 84 8.89 -3.95 1.43
CA ALA A 84 8.97 -2.63 2.07
C ALA A 84 9.89 -2.64 3.29
N LEU A 85 10.76 -1.62 3.40
CA LEU A 85 11.73 -1.45 4.49
C LEU A 85 11.08 -0.85 5.76
N LEU A 86 9.95 -1.40 6.20
CA LEU A 86 9.09 -0.77 7.23
C LEU A 86 9.78 -0.47 8.56
N GLU A 87 10.71 -1.33 9.00
CA GLU A 87 11.45 -1.11 10.24
C GLU A 87 12.41 0.08 10.10
N GLU A 88 13.19 0.12 9.02
CA GLU A 88 14.08 1.25 8.74
C GLU A 88 13.30 2.55 8.52
N THR A 89 12.13 2.49 7.88
CA THR A 89 11.24 3.65 7.72
C THR A 89 10.75 4.18 9.05
N ARG A 90 10.35 3.28 9.97
CA ARG A 90 9.88 3.67 11.31
C ARG A 90 10.99 4.28 12.17
N GLU A 91 12.22 3.81 11.99
CA GLU A 91 13.40 4.32 12.68
C GLU A 91 13.96 5.61 12.07
N GLY A 92 13.35 6.13 11.00
CA GLY A 92 13.85 7.30 10.27
C GLY A 92 15.17 7.04 9.55
N LYS A 93 15.49 5.77 9.29
CA LYS A 93 16.68 5.35 8.53
C LYS A 93 16.40 5.21 7.05
N TYR A 94 15.14 5.07 6.64
CA TYR A 94 14.77 4.97 5.23
C TYR A 94 13.56 5.83 4.90
N TRP A 95 13.61 6.53 3.77
CA TRP A 95 12.41 7.12 3.19
C TRP A 95 12.59 7.37 1.70
N GLU A 96 11.49 7.32 0.98
CA GLU A 96 11.42 7.72 -0.42
C GLU A 96 10.81 9.13 -0.53
N GLU A 97 11.04 9.82 -1.64
CA GLU A 97 10.41 11.11 -1.90
C GLU A 97 8.88 11.00 -1.90
N SER A 98 8.34 9.96 -2.54
CA SER A 98 6.88 9.80 -2.72
C SER A 98 6.28 8.66 -1.87
N GLY A 99 6.92 7.48 -1.87
CA GLY A 99 6.53 6.30 -1.08
C GLY A 99 5.02 6.03 -1.08
N ASN A 100 4.41 5.74 -2.24
CA ASN A 100 2.94 5.63 -2.35
C ASN A 100 2.48 4.53 -3.31
N PHE A 101 1.39 3.84 -2.97
CA PHE A 101 0.79 2.78 -3.80
C PHE A 101 -0.61 3.23 -4.23
N VAL A 102 -0.91 3.23 -5.53
CA VAL A 102 -2.24 3.57 -6.06
C VAL A 102 -2.82 2.40 -6.82
N TYR A 103 -3.94 1.89 -6.35
CA TYR A 103 -4.70 0.83 -6.99
C TYR A 103 -5.87 1.41 -7.77
N ARG A 104 -5.95 1.03 -9.06
CA ARG A 104 -7.03 1.39 -9.98
C ARG A 104 -7.79 0.13 -10.38
N LEU A 105 -9.03 0.01 -9.90
CA LEU A 105 -9.94 -1.05 -10.27
C LEU A 105 -10.34 -0.94 -11.74
N GLU A 106 -10.30 -2.07 -12.45
CA GLU A 106 -10.54 -2.16 -13.91
C GLU A 106 -12.02 -2.35 -14.29
N SER A 107 -12.90 -2.53 -13.30
CA SER A 107 -14.36 -2.64 -13.49
C SER A 107 -15.11 -1.84 -12.43
N ASP A 108 -16.39 -1.57 -12.67
CA ASP A 108 -17.26 -0.83 -11.74
C ASP A 108 -17.76 -1.69 -10.57
N HIS A 109 -17.77 -3.02 -10.76
CA HIS A 109 -18.21 -4.02 -9.77
C HIS A 109 -17.23 -5.20 -9.75
N PRO A 110 -17.04 -5.87 -8.60
CA PRO A 110 -16.25 -7.10 -8.52
C PRO A 110 -17.00 -8.28 -9.14
N GLU A 111 -16.26 -9.26 -9.65
CA GLU A 111 -16.83 -10.56 -10.01
C GLU A 111 -17.06 -11.40 -8.75
N LYS A 112 -18.16 -12.16 -8.70
CA LYS A 112 -18.44 -13.11 -7.62
C LYS A 112 -18.57 -14.53 -8.17
N LYS A 113 -17.77 -15.46 -7.64
CA LYS A 113 -17.83 -16.90 -7.96
C LYS A 113 -18.00 -17.69 -6.66
N GLY A 114 -19.20 -18.20 -6.43
CA GLY A 114 -19.55 -18.80 -5.15
C GLY A 114 -19.51 -17.78 -4.02
N GLU A 115 -18.63 -17.99 -3.04
CA GLU A 115 -18.43 -17.11 -1.89
C GLU A 115 -17.25 -16.14 -2.06
N GLU A 116 -16.49 -16.27 -3.14
CA GLU A 116 -15.30 -15.45 -3.40
C GLU A 116 -15.62 -14.28 -4.34
N TYR A 117 -15.15 -13.11 -3.96
CA TYR A 117 -15.11 -11.91 -4.79
C TYR A 117 -13.73 -11.75 -5.41
N SER A 118 -13.66 -11.26 -6.64
CA SER A 118 -12.43 -10.94 -7.36
C SER A 118 -12.58 -9.59 -8.06
N TRP A 119 -11.59 -8.70 -7.92
CA TRP A 119 -11.57 -7.40 -8.59
C TRP A 119 -10.21 -7.14 -9.25
N PRO A 120 -10.12 -7.13 -10.59
CA PRO A 120 -8.88 -6.79 -11.28
C PRO A 120 -8.48 -5.34 -11.05
N TYR A 121 -7.17 -5.11 -10.92
CA TYR A 121 -6.60 -3.79 -10.71
C TYR A 121 -5.32 -3.54 -11.52
N GLN A 122 -5.03 -2.26 -11.72
CA GLN A 122 -3.73 -1.73 -12.09
C GLN A 122 -3.10 -1.05 -10.88
N LEU A 123 -1.87 -1.40 -10.56
CA LEU A 123 -1.10 -0.82 -9.47
C LEU A 123 -0.03 0.12 -10.02
N GLN A 124 0.08 1.29 -9.40
CA GLN A 124 1.18 2.23 -9.58
C GLN A 124 1.88 2.43 -8.24
N MET A 125 3.18 2.19 -8.22
CA MET A 125 4.06 2.39 -7.06
C MET A 125 4.93 3.61 -7.35
N PHE A 126 4.73 4.68 -6.59
CA PHE A 126 5.47 5.93 -6.73
C PHE A 126 6.59 5.96 -5.70
N HIS A 127 7.83 5.84 -6.17
CA HIS A 127 9.01 5.98 -5.35
C HIS A 127 9.52 7.44 -5.35
N GLY A 128 9.42 8.11 -6.51
CA GLY A 128 9.91 9.47 -6.72
C GLY A 128 11.34 9.53 -7.25
N ASP A 129 11.98 10.68 -7.18
CA ASP A 129 13.31 10.96 -7.74
C ASP A 129 14.45 10.44 -6.87
N PHE A 130 14.25 10.30 -5.56
CA PHE A 130 15.29 9.83 -4.64
C PHE A 130 14.72 9.00 -3.49
N TYR A 131 15.60 8.21 -2.87
CA TYR A 131 15.40 7.69 -1.52
C TYR A 131 16.61 8.04 -0.66
N VAL A 132 16.40 8.07 0.65
CA VAL A 132 17.46 8.21 1.64
C VAL A 132 17.54 6.94 2.44
N ARG A 133 18.75 6.43 2.68
CA ARG A 133 19.00 5.29 3.56
C ARG A 133 20.20 5.56 4.45
N ASN A 134 20.04 5.44 5.77
CA ASN A 134 21.07 5.73 6.77
C ASN A 134 21.73 7.12 6.59
N GLY A 135 20.96 8.11 6.12
CA GLY A 135 21.42 9.47 5.86
C GLY A 135 22.09 9.70 4.50
N GLU A 136 22.25 8.65 3.67
CA GLU A 136 22.79 8.76 2.32
C GLU A 136 21.66 8.90 1.28
N VAL A 137 21.80 9.86 0.37
CA VAL A 137 20.84 10.11 -0.70
C VAL A 137 21.20 9.26 -1.92
N HIS A 138 20.21 8.57 -2.45
CA HIS A 138 20.32 7.76 -3.66
C HIS A 138 19.29 8.23 -4.69
N GLU A 139 19.76 8.56 -5.89
CA GLU A 139 18.89 8.93 -7.01
C GLU A 139 18.23 7.66 -7.57
N ILE A 140 16.92 7.74 -7.84
CA ILE A 140 16.13 6.66 -8.41
C ILE A 140 16.16 6.80 -9.93
N PRO A 141 16.58 5.74 -10.66
CA PRO A 141 16.64 5.79 -12.12
C PRO A 141 15.24 5.87 -12.71
N GLU A 142 15.17 6.31 -13.98
CA GLU A 142 13.99 6.09 -14.80
C GLU A 142 13.66 4.59 -14.87
N ASN A 143 12.38 4.29 -15.12
CA ASN A 143 11.82 2.94 -14.96
C ASN A 143 12.60 1.85 -15.70
N THR A 144 12.96 0.83 -14.95
CA THR A 144 13.49 -0.46 -15.41
C THR A 144 12.50 -1.58 -15.06
N ASP A 145 12.76 -2.81 -15.51
CA ASP A 145 11.93 -3.97 -15.16
C ASP A 145 11.91 -4.18 -13.63
N GLY A 146 10.85 -3.69 -12.98
CA GLY A 146 10.56 -3.88 -11.56
C GLY A 146 11.16 -2.85 -10.59
N TRP A 147 11.84 -1.81 -11.08
CA TRP A 147 12.34 -0.70 -10.23
C TRP A 147 12.47 0.62 -11.01
N GLY A 148 12.16 1.73 -10.37
CA GLY A 148 12.35 3.08 -10.89
C GLY A 148 11.42 4.07 -10.21
N LYS A 149 11.28 5.26 -10.78
CA LYS A 149 10.47 6.33 -10.17
C LYS A 149 9.00 5.95 -10.00
N ILE A 150 8.44 5.24 -10.99
CA ILE A 150 7.05 4.75 -10.98
C ILE A 150 7.00 3.32 -11.50
N VAL A 151 6.73 2.34 -10.65
CA VAL A 151 6.60 0.94 -11.09
C VAL A 151 5.13 0.58 -11.30
N TYR A 152 4.86 -0.15 -12.39
CA TYR A 152 3.52 -0.58 -12.75
C TYR A 152 3.37 -2.08 -12.57
N SER A 153 2.21 -2.51 -12.10
CA SER A 153 1.84 -3.93 -12.04
C SER A 153 0.34 -4.11 -12.23
N THR A 154 -0.09 -5.35 -12.44
CA THR A 154 -1.50 -5.73 -12.51
C THR A 154 -1.72 -6.97 -11.67
N GLY A 155 -2.94 -7.11 -11.15
CA GLY A 155 -3.32 -8.24 -10.32
C GLY A 155 -4.82 -8.30 -10.13
N ALA A 156 -5.26 -9.23 -9.29
CA ALA A 156 -6.65 -9.30 -8.84
C ALA A 156 -6.71 -9.37 -7.32
N LEU A 157 -7.45 -8.41 -6.74
CA LEU A 157 -7.82 -8.51 -5.34
C LEU A 157 -8.85 -9.62 -5.18
N LYS A 158 -8.67 -10.48 -4.18
CA LYS A 158 -9.60 -11.53 -3.82
C LYS A 158 -10.10 -11.34 -2.41
N ALA A 159 -11.36 -11.67 -2.17
CA ALA A 159 -11.94 -11.55 -0.85
C ALA A 159 -13.02 -12.59 -0.56
N ARG A 160 -13.12 -12.98 0.71
CA ARG A 160 -14.22 -13.78 1.26
C ARG A 160 -14.73 -13.13 2.54
N TYR A 161 -16.04 -13.20 2.76
CA TYR A 161 -16.65 -12.74 4.00
C TYR A 161 -16.79 -13.89 4.98
N LEU A 162 -16.08 -13.83 6.10
CA LEU A 162 -16.01 -14.91 7.09
C LEU A 162 -16.20 -14.32 8.49
N ASP A 163 -17.12 -14.89 9.26
CA ASP A 163 -17.34 -14.57 10.68
C ASP A 163 -17.50 -13.06 10.98
N GLY A 164 -18.13 -12.32 10.08
CA GLY A 164 -18.39 -10.89 10.28
C GLY A 164 -17.27 -9.95 9.82
N ALA A 165 -16.28 -10.47 9.08
CA ALA A 165 -15.18 -9.68 8.54
C ALA A 165 -14.76 -10.13 7.12
N TRP A 166 -14.22 -9.19 6.35
CA TRP A 166 -13.56 -9.49 5.08
C TRP A 166 -12.16 -10.05 5.33
N GLN A 167 -11.86 -11.19 4.70
CA GLN A 167 -10.49 -11.66 4.51
C GLN A 167 -10.07 -11.38 3.08
N MET A 168 -8.96 -10.67 2.89
CA MET A 168 -8.57 -10.10 1.60
C MET A 168 -7.12 -10.43 1.25
N GLU A 169 -6.87 -10.75 -0.01
CA GLU A 169 -5.54 -11.04 -0.53
C GLU A 169 -5.39 -10.53 -1.97
N GLY A 170 -4.18 -10.67 -2.51
CA GLY A 170 -3.84 -10.30 -3.88
C GLY A 170 -3.35 -8.86 -4.03
N PHE A 171 -3.00 -8.15 -2.94
CA PHE A 171 -2.60 -6.74 -3.01
C PHE A 171 -1.27 -6.50 -3.72
N PHE A 172 -0.43 -7.52 -3.82
CA PHE A 172 0.93 -7.42 -4.36
C PHE A 172 1.16 -8.42 -5.49
N GLU A 173 0.07 -8.93 -6.10
CA GLU A 173 0.17 -9.77 -7.29
C GLU A 173 0.90 -9.01 -8.42
N GLY A 174 1.71 -9.74 -9.18
CA GLY A 174 2.47 -9.19 -10.30
C GLY A 174 3.69 -8.34 -9.90
N ILE A 175 3.94 -8.12 -8.60
CA ILE A 175 5.19 -7.50 -8.15
C ILE A 175 6.29 -8.56 -8.19
N ALA A 176 7.35 -8.29 -8.96
CA ALA A 176 8.51 -9.16 -8.99
C ALA A 176 9.28 -9.09 -7.66
N THR A 177 9.02 -10.05 -6.77
CA THR A 177 9.73 -10.20 -5.46
C THR A 177 11.23 -10.43 -5.62
N ASN A 178 11.66 -10.83 -6.80
CA ASN A 178 13.05 -11.02 -7.19
C ASN A 178 13.75 -9.71 -7.60
N VAL A 179 13.01 -8.60 -7.72
CA VAL A 179 13.53 -7.28 -8.10
C VAL A 179 13.32 -6.27 -6.97
N VAL A 180 12.19 -6.32 -6.27
CA VAL A 180 11.95 -5.48 -5.09
C VAL A 180 12.72 -6.07 -3.90
N GLY A 181 13.76 -5.37 -3.46
CA GLY A 181 14.71 -5.86 -2.44
C GLY A 181 16.13 -6.15 -2.96
N LYS A 182 16.34 -6.26 -4.28
CA LYS A 182 17.67 -6.45 -4.88
C LYS A 182 18.47 -5.20 -5.30
N PRO A 183 17.93 -3.96 -5.38
CA PRO A 183 18.78 -2.78 -5.59
C PRO A 183 19.72 -2.52 -4.41
N PHE A 184 19.52 -3.23 -3.29
CA PHE A 184 20.13 -2.97 -1.99
C PHE A 184 21.33 -3.85 -1.66
N ASP A 185 21.71 -4.77 -2.56
CA ASP A 185 22.93 -5.59 -2.45
C ASP A 185 23.95 -5.17 -3.52
N LYS A 186 24.68 -4.09 -3.23
CA LYS A 186 26.07 -3.89 -3.68
C LYS A 186 26.87 -3.14 -2.63
#